data_AF-A0A349D496-F1
#
_entry.id   AF-A0A349D496-F1
#
_cell.length_a   1.000
_cell.length_b   1.000
_cell.length_c   1.000
_cell.angle_alpha   90.00
_cell.angle_beta   90.00
_cell.angle_gamma   90.00
#
_symmetry.space_group_name_H-M   'P 1'
#
loop_
_entity.id
_entity.type
_entity.pdbx_description
1 polymer ?
#
loop_
_entity_poly.entity_id
_entity_poly.type
_entity_poly.pdbx_seq_one_letter_code
_entity_poly.pdbx_strand_id
1 'polypeptide(L)'
;RHEISLENYKLKIQIESRAMVDLAMNQIIPACLKYQKELLDGVSHLKEIFPKEFEKMAKAQIEIVREISERVEKTRTLTYEMIAARKRNNELDSVSSEAKGYCDEVVPYFDKIRYEVDKLELIVDDELWPLTKYREMLFIK
;
A
#
# COMPACT_ATOMS: atom_id res chain seq x y z
N ARG A 1 25.36 -25.99 -5.25
CA ARG A 1 25.58 -24.56 -4.88
C ARG A 1 24.58 -23.65 -5.61
N HIS A 2 24.36 -23.81 -6.92
CA HIS A 2 23.38 -22.99 -7.66
C HIS A 2 21.94 -23.15 -7.16
N GLU A 3 21.45 -24.38 -6.98
CA GLU A 3 20.08 -24.63 -6.45
C GLU A 3 19.87 -24.04 -5.05
N ILE A 4 20.84 -24.18 -4.15
CA ILE A 4 20.80 -23.58 -2.81
C ILE A 4 20.68 -22.05 -2.89
N SER A 5 21.38 -21.41 -3.84
CA SER A 5 21.26 -19.96 -4.05
C SER A 5 19.87 -19.56 -4.57
N LEU A 6 19.27 -20.36 -5.46
CA LEU A 6 17.93 -20.12 -5.98
C LEU A 6 16.85 -20.29 -4.89
N GLU A 7 17.00 -21.31 -4.04
CA GLU A 7 16.12 -21.53 -2.89
C GLU A 7 16.19 -20.37 -1.90
N ASN A 8 17.41 -19.94 -1.54
CA ASN A 8 17.60 -18.77 -0.68
C ASN A 8 17.00 -17.49 -1.27
N TYR A 9 17.15 -17.29 -2.58
CA TYR A 9 16.52 -16.17 -3.29
C TYR A 9 15.00 -16.23 -3.18
N LYS A 10 14.38 -17.36 -3.52
CA LYS A 10 12.92 -17.57 -3.43
C LYS A 10 12.41 -17.29 -2.02
N LEU A 11 13.04 -17.87 -0.99
CA LEU A 11 12.66 -17.68 0.40
C LEU A 11 12.74 -16.21 0.83
N LYS A 12 13.80 -15.50 0.42
CA LYS A 12 13.95 -14.08 0.69
C LYS A 12 12.80 -13.26 0.10
N ILE A 13 12.53 -13.40 -1.20
CA ILE A 13 11.42 -12.66 -1.85
C ILE A 13 10.06 -13.05 -1.26
N GLN A 14 9.88 -14.32 -0.86
CA GLN A 14 8.67 -14.77 -0.20
C GLN A 14 8.45 -14.08 1.15
N ILE A 15 9.49 -13.93 1.97
CA ILE A 15 9.44 -13.22 3.25
C ILE A 15 9.14 -11.73 3.01
N GLU A 16 9.86 -11.09 2.11
CA GLU A 16 9.66 -9.67 1.77
C GLU A 16 8.24 -9.40 1.28
N SER A 17 7.70 -10.25 0.41
CA SER A 17 6.32 -10.14 -0.04
C SER A 17 5.31 -10.33 1.09
N ARG A 18 5.55 -11.23 2.04
CA ARG A 18 4.67 -11.42 3.22
C ARG A 18 4.68 -10.18 4.11
N ALA A 19 5.87 -9.63 4.38
CA ALA A 19 6.00 -8.40 5.13
C ALA A 19 5.27 -7.24 4.44
N MET A 20 5.41 -7.10 3.13
CA MET A 20 4.72 -6.05 2.37
C MET A 20 3.19 -6.18 2.44
N VAL A 21 2.64 -7.39 2.35
CA VAL A 21 1.19 -7.62 2.53
C VAL A 21 0.74 -7.19 3.91
N ASP A 22 1.48 -7.59 4.95
CA ASP A 22 1.16 -7.27 6.34
C ASP A 22 1.14 -5.75 6.57
N LEU A 23 2.19 -5.06 6.14
CA LEU A 23 2.30 -3.60 6.22
C LEU A 23 1.16 -2.90 5.47
N ALA A 24 0.90 -3.30 4.22
CA ALA A 24 -0.14 -2.68 3.39
C ALA A 24 -1.54 -2.87 4.00
N MET A 25 -1.89 -4.11 4.37
CA MET A 25 -3.25 -4.47 4.79
C MET A 25 -3.55 -4.09 6.25
N ASN A 26 -2.57 -4.20 7.15
CA ASN A 26 -2.80 -4.07 8.58
C ASN A 26 -2.35 -2.72 9.15
N GLN A 27 -1.47 -2.00 8.46
CA GLN A 27 -0.98 -0.70 8.95
C GLN A 27 -1.43 0.44 8.03
N ILE A 28 -1.02 0.41 6.75
CA ILE A 28 -1.18 1.54 5.83
C ILE A 28 -2.66 1.77 5.47
N ILE A 29 -3.36 0.73 4.98
CA ILE A 29 -4.77 0.87 4.57
C ILE A 29 -5.64 1.34 5.76
N PRO A 30 -5.55 0.75 6.97
CA PRO A 30 -6.31 1.23 8.11
C PRO A 30 -6.02 2.69 8.49
N ALA A 31 -4.76 3.15 8.41
CA ALA A 31 -4.42 4.54 8.64
C ALA A 31 -5.08 5.48 7.62
N CYS A 32 -5.03 5.11 6.34
CA CYS A 32 -5.67 5.87 5.27
C CYS A 32 -7.20 5.97 5.47
N LEU A 33 -7.85 4.87 5.85
CA LEU A 33 -9.30 4.85 6.10
C LEU A 33 -9.70 5.67 7.33
N LYS A 34 -8.87 5.73 8.36
CA LYS A 34 -9.09 6.62 9.52
C LYS A 34 -9.04 8.08 9.10
N TYR A 35 -7.99 8.48 8.37
CA TYR A 35 -7.87 9.85 7.89
C TYR A 35 -9.01 10.23 6.93
N GLN A 36 -9.39 9.30 6.04
CA GLN A 36 -10.53 9.49 5.15
C GLN A 36 -11.84 9.75 5.93
N LYS A 37 -12.06 9.04 7.03
CA LYS A 37 -13.21 9.25 7.90
C LYS A 37 -13.19 10.66 8.51
N GLU A 38 -12.06 11.10 9.04
CA GLU A 38 -11.93 12.44 9.64
C GLU A 38 -12.23 13.55 8.62
N LEU A 39 -11.76 13.41 7.38
CA LEU A 39 -12.09 14.34 6.31
C LEU A 39 -13.58 14.36 6.00
N LEU A 40 -14.22 13.18 5.89
CA LEU A 40 -15.65 13.06 5.62
C LEU A 40 -16.52 13.64 6.75
N ASP A 41 -16.11 13.44 8.01
CA ASP A 41 -16.78 14.04 9.17
C ASP A 41 -16.67 15.58 9.08
N GLY A 42 -15.51 16.13 8.73
CA GLY A 42 -15.33 17.56 8.49
C GLY A 42 -16.22 18.11 7.38
N VAL A 43 -16.32 17.42 6.25
CA VAL A 43 -17.21 17.80 5.13
C VAL A 43 -18.68 17.76 5.56
N SER A 44 -19.06 16.78 6.38
CA SER A 44 -20.43 16.64 6.89
C SER A 44 -20.80 17.82 7.79
N HIS A 45 -19.93 18.21 8.72
CA HIS A 45 -20.14 19.40 9.55
C HIS A 45 -20.24 20.69 8.73
N LEU A 46 -19.40 20.85 7.69
CA LEU A 46 -19.48 22.01 6.78
C LEU A 46 -20.83 22.08 6.06
N LYS A 47 -21.38 20.92 5.66
CA LYS A 47 -22.68 20.84 5.01
C LYS A 47 -23.83 21.25 5.94
N GLU A 48 -23.74 20.93 7.22
CA GLU A 48 -24.74 21.31 8.23
C GLU A 48 -24.73 22.83 8.48
N ILE A 49 -23.54 23.45 8.55
CA ILE A 49 -23.39 24.88 8.85
C ILE A 49 -23.62 25.74 7.60
N PHE A 50 -23.13 25.30 6.42
CA PHE A 50 -23.14 26.08 5.17
C PHE A 50 -23.79 25.31 4.00
N PRO A 51 -25.08 24.94 4.08
CA PRO A 51 -25.72 24.01 3.13
C PRO A 51 -25.72 24.43 1.66
N LYS A 52 -25.58 25.74 1.36
CA LYS A 52 -25.56 26.26 -0.02
C LYS A 52 -24.16 26.44 -0.60
N GLU A 53 -23.13 26.48 0.24
CA GLU A 53 -21.76 26.83 -0.15
C GLU A 53 -20.74 25.72 0.15
N PHE A 54 -21.16 24.69 0.90
CA PHE A 54 -20.27 23.61 1.33
C PHE A 54 -19.55 22.93 0.16
N GLU A 55 -20.17 22.78 -1.01
CA GLU A 55 -19.53 22.16 -2.18
C GLU A 55 -18.28 22.92 -2.65
N LYS A 56 -18.30 24.26 -2.58
CA LYS A 56 -17.13 25.08 -2.91
C LYS A 56 -16.10 25.04 -1.79
N MET A 57 -16.55 25.09 -0.53
CA MET A 57 -15.66 25.13 0.63
C MET A 57 -14.94 23.79 0.88
N ALA A 58 -15.64 22.67 0.66
CA ALA A 58 -15.16 21.32 0.90
C ALA A 58 -14.48 20.67 -0.32
N LYS A 59 -14.35 21.39 -1.44
CA LYS A 59 -13.84 20.84 -2.70
C LYS A 59 -12.50 20.12 -2.52
N ALA A 60 -11.55 20.75 -1.84
CA ALA A 60 -10.22 20.17 -1.60
C ALA A 60 -10.29 18.88 -0.77
N GLN A 61 -11.12 18.85 0.28
CA GLN A 61 -11.29 17.67 1.13
C GLN A 61 -11.91 16.50 0.35
N ILE A 62 -12.90 16.79 -0.50
CA ILE A 62 -13.54 15.78 -1.35
C ILE A 62 -12.56 15.21 -2.39
N GLU A 63 -11.70 16.06 -2.97
CA GLU A 63 -10.64 15.62 -3.89
C GLU A 63 -9.64 14.70 -3.19
N ILE A 64 -9.19 15.06 -1.99
CA ILE A 64 -8.30 14.22 -1.16
C ILE A 64 -8.95 12.88 -0.83
N VAL A 65 -10.20 12.87 -0.39
CA VAL A 65 -10.96 11.64 -0.07
C VAL A 65 -11.06 10.73 -1.29
N ARG A 66 -11.28 11.30 -2.49
CA ARG A 66 -11.35 10.53 -3.73
C ARG A 66 -10.00 9.91 -4.07
N GLU A 67 -8.92 10.68 -3.95
CA GLU A 67 -7.58 10.19 -4.21
C GLU A 67 -7.20 9.06 -3.23
N ILE A 68 -7.45 9.22 -1.93
CA ILE A 68 -7.22 8.17 -0.93
C ILE A 68 -7.99 6.90 -1.30
N SER A 69 -9.27 7.02 -1.68
CA SER A 69 -10.11 5.86 -2.06
C SER A 69 -9.51 5.08 -3.22
N GLU A 70 -9.13 5.78 -4.30
CA GLU A 70 -8.56 5.18 -5.50
C GLU A 70 -7.23 4.48 -5.20
N ARG A 71 -6.36 5.13 -4.43
CA ARG A 71 -5.04 4.60 -4.06
C ARG A 71 -5.15 3.40 -3.11
N VAL A 72 -6.06 3.45 -2.14
CA VAL A 72 -6.34 2.32 -1.23
C VAL A 72 -6.88 1.12 -2.00
N GLU A 73 -7.80 1.34 -2.94
CA GLU A 73 -8.35 0.28 -3.79
C GLU A 73 -7.26 -0.37 -4.67
N LYS A 74 -6.43 0.44 -5.32
CA LYS A 74 -5.29 -0.04 -6.12
C LYS A 74 -4.30 -0.83 -5.29
N THR A 75 -3.88 -0.29 -4.15
CA THR A 75 -2.96 -0.95 -3.21
C THR A 75 -3.50 -2.31 -2.78
N ARG A 76 -4.78 -2.36 -2.40
CA ARG A 76 -5.46 -3.60 -2.00
C ARG A 76 -5.50 -4.63 -3.13
N THR A 77 -5.88 -4.20 -4.33
CA THR A 77 -5.95 -5.06 -5.52
C THR A 77 -4.59 -5.65 -5.87
N LEU A 78 -3.56 -4.81 -5.99
CA LEU A 78 -2.18 -5.22 -6.28
C LEU A 78 -1.65 -6.20 -5.22
N THR A 79 -1.99 -5.97 -3.94
CA THR A 79 -1.62 -6.87 -2.84
C THR A 79 -2.26 -8.25 -3.00
N TYR A 80 -3.55 -8.33 -3.35
CA TYR A 80 -4.21 -9.61 -3.60
C TYR A 80 -3.67 -10.32 -4.84
N GLU A 81 -3.39 -9.59 -5.92
CA GLU A 81 -2.77 -10.14 -7.11
C GLU A 81 -1.38 -10.72 -6.82
N MET A 82 -0.56 -10.02 -6.03
CA MET A 82 0.75 -10.52 -5.59
C MET A 82 0.61 -11.80 -4.75
N ILE A 83 -0.40 -11.87 -3.86
CA ILE A 83 -0.69 -13.09 -3.09
C ILE A 83 -1.06 -14.24 -4.03
N ALA A 84 -1.89 -13.98 -5.05
CA ALA A 84 -2.28 -14.99 -6.03
C ALA A 84 -1.07 -15.46 -6.88
N ALA A 85 -0.25 -14.53 -7.36
CA ALA A 85 0.99 -14.83 -8.09
C ALA A 85 1.91 -15.72 -7.25
N ARG A 86 2.08 -15.39 -5.96
CA ARG A 86 2.85 -16.24 -5.04
C ARG A 86 2.26 -17.64 -4.90
N LYS A 87 0.95 -17.77 -4.74
CA LYS A 87 0.32 -19.10 -4.62
C LYS A 87 0.63 -19.95 -5.85
N ARG A 88 0.40 -19.42 -7.05
CA ARG A 88 0.73 -20.10 -8.32
C ARG A 88 2.20 -20.50 -8.41
N ASN A 89 3.12 -19.59 -8.06
CA ASN A 89 4.55 -19.85 -8.18
C ASN A 89 5.10 -20.81 -7.12
N ASN A 90 4.38 -21.08 -6.03
CA ASN A 90 4.77 -22.12 -5.05
C ASN A 90 4.29 -23.53 -5.44
N GLU A 91 3.50 -23.65 -6.52
CA GLU A 91 3.01 -24.93 -7.04
C GLU A 91 3.87 -25.46 -8.20
N LEU A 92 4.96 -24.76 -8.55
CA LEU A 92 5.84 -25.17 -9.65
C LEU A 92 6.79 -26.31 -9.22
N ASP A 93 7.03 -27.23 -10.15
CA ASP A 93 7.73 -28.50 -9.85
C ASP A 93 9.23 -28.39 -9.54
N SER A 94 9.85 -27.23 -9.75
CA SER A 94 11.29 -27.06 -9.53
C SER A 94 11.65 -25.72 -8.90
N VAL A 95 12.66 -25.73 -8.01
CA VAL A 95 13.20 -24.53 -7.35
C VAL A 95 13.64 -23.46 -8.37
N SER A 96 14.14 -23.89 -9.54
CA SER A 96 14.51 -22.96 -10.61
C SER A 96 13.30 -22.26 -11.23
N SER A 97 12.23 -23.01 -11.50
CA SER A 97 10.97 -22.48 -12.00
C SER A 97 10.31 -21.54 -10.98
N GLU A 98 10.29 -21.93 -9.70
CA GLU A 98 9.79 -21.10 -8.61
C GLU A 98 10.59 -19.80 -8.51
N ALA A 99 11.92 -19.87 -8.44
CA ALA A 99 12.77 -18.68 -8.32
C ALA A 99 12.58 -17.73 -9.51
N LYS A 100 12.47 -18.25 -10.73
CA LYS A 100 12.17 -17.45 -11.91
C LYS A 100 10.79 -16.80 -11.82
N GLY A 101 9.77 -17.57 -11.46
CA GLY A 101 8.41 -17.07 -11.27
C GLY A 101 8.30 -15.98 -10.20
N TYR A 102 9.05 -16.12 -9.11
CA TYR A 102 9.17 -15.06 -8.10
C TYR A 102 9.82 -13.79 -8.67
N CYS A 103 10.87 -13.92 -9.49
CA CYS A 103 11.52 -12.77 -10.15
C CYS A 103 10.61 -12.08 -11.16
N ASP A 104 9.96 -12.85 -12.03
CA ASP A 104 9.23 -12.34 -13.19
C ASP A 104 7.79 -11.92 -12.83
N GLU A 105 7.17 -12.56 -11.84
CA GLU A 105 5.76 -12.33 -11.50
C GLU A 105 5.54 -11.70 -10.12
N VAL A 106 6.40 -11.94 -9.12
CA VAL A 106 6.16 -11.45 -7.74
C VAL A 106 6.88 -10.12 -7.48
N VAL A 107 8.17 -10.03 -7.80
CA VAL A 107 8.98 -8.81 -7.60
C VAL A 107 8.36 -7.57 -8.27
N PRO A 108 7.78 -7.63 -9.49
CA PRO A 108 7.20 -6.44 -10.11
C PRO A 108 6.04 -5.81 -9.32
N TYR A 109 5.39 -6.55 -8.42
CA TYR A 109 4.37 -5.98 -7.54
C TYR A 109 4.95 -5.09 -6.45
N PHE A 110 6.23 -5.25 -6.09
CA PHE A 110 6.84 -4.49 -5.01
C PHE A 110 6.87 -3.01 -5.36
N ASP A 111 7.33 -2.69 -6.56
CA ASP A 111 7.39 -1.30 -7.05
C ASP A 111 6.00 -0.73 -7.27
N LYS A 112 5.04 -1.53 -7.76
CA LYS A 112 3.66 -1.09 -7.97
C LYS A 112 2.96 -0.74 -6.65
N ILE A 113 3.05 -1.63 -5.65
CA ILE A 113 2.46 -1.41 -4.33
C ILE A 113 3.15 -0.21 -3.66
N ARG A 114 4.48 -0.18 -3.70
CA ARG A 114 5.26 0.93 -3.14
C ARG A 114 4.89 2.26 -3.76
N TYR A 115 4.73 2.34 -5.07
CA TYR A 115 4.33 3.57 -5.74
C TYR A 115 3.00 4.12 -5.19
N GLU A 116 1.99 3.26 -5.01
CA GLU A 116 0.69 3.69 -4.48
C GLU A 116 0.80 4.10 -2.99
N VAL A 117 1.59 3.37 -2.19
CA VAL A 117 1.83 3.67 -0.77
C VAL A 117 2.60 4.98 -0.59
N ASP A 118 3.66 5.21 -1.36
CA ASP A 118 4.47 6.43 -1.31
C ASP A 118 3.63 7.66 -1.68
N LYS A 119 2.60 7.50 -2.53
CA LYS A 119 1.63 8.57 -2.81
C LYS A 119 0.66 8.79 -1.66
N LEU A 120 0.21 7.72 -1.00
CA LEU A 120 -0.60 7.83 0.21
C LEU A 120 0.16 8.54 1.34
N GLU A 121 1.46 8.30 1.50
CA GLU A 121 2.32 8.96 2.51
C GLU A 121 2.32 10.49 2.38
N LEU A 122 2.20 11.01 1.17
CA LEU A 122 2.20 12.46 0.90
C LEU A 122 0.85 13.13 1.21
N ILE A 123 -0.22 12.35 1.27
CA ILE A 123 -1.60 12.85 1.36
C ILE A 123 -2.15 12.66 2.77
N VAL A 124 -1.80 11.54 3.42
CA VAL A 124 -2.27 11.21 4.77
C VAL A 124 -1.54 12.04 5.80
N ASP A 125 -2.28 12.45 6.83
CA ASP A 125 -1.73 13.17 7.98
C ASP A 125 -0.57 12.43 8.64
N ASP A 126 0.44 13.18 9.06
CA ASP A 126 1.67 12.66 9.66
C ASP A 126 1.42 11.92 10.98
N GLU A 127 0.49 12.41 11.81
CA GLU A 127 0.17 11.81 13.11
C GLU A 127 -0.52 10.44 12.97
N LEU A 128 -1.22 10.23 11.86
CA LEU A 128 -1.91 8.99 11.55
C LEU A 128 -1.04 8.00 10.78
N TRP A 129 0.06 8.46 10.19
CA TRP A 129 0.92 7.62 9.37
C TRP A 129 1.73 6.65 10.25
N PRO A 130 1.61 5.32 10.06
CA PRO A 130 2.13 4.35 11.01
C PRO A 130 3.63 4.07 10.87
N LEU A 131 4.27 4.55 9.80
CA LEU A 131 5.67 4.27 9.47
C LEU A 131 6.50 5.53 9.62
N THR A 132 7.75 5.38 10.09
CA THR A 132 8.71 6.48 10.09
C THR A 132 8.94 6.94 8.65
N LYS A 133 8.74 8.23 8.38
CA LYS A 133 8.87 8.76 7.03
C LYS A 133 10.31 8.68 6.56
N TYR A 134 10.52 8.59 5.25
CA TYR A 134 11.87 8.46 4.70
C TYR A 134 12.79 9.62 5.10
N ARG A 135 12.23 10.82 5.23
CA ARG A 135 12.94 12.01 5.74
C ARG A 135 13.41 11.80 7.18
N GLU A 136 12.56 11.26 8.03
CA GLU A 136 12.87 11.04 9.43
C GLU A 136 13.95 9.95 9.56
N MET A 137 13.85 8.85 8.81
CA MET A 137 14.88 7.81 8.78
C MET A 137 16.28 8.33 8.38
N LEU A 138 16.35 9.38 7.55
CA LEU A 138 17.62 9.95 7.08
C LEU A 138 18.21 11.02 8.02
N PHE A 139 17.41 11.60 8.92
CA PHE A 139 17.83 12.72 9.76
C PHE A 139 17.67 12.48 11.27
N ILE A 140 17.04 11.38 11.70
CA ILE A 140 17.08 10.94 13.10
C ILE A 140 18.52 10.48 13.42
N LYS A 141 19.20 11.26 14.27
CA LYS A 141 20.48 10.94 14.90
C LYS A 141 20.27 10.58 16.36
#